data_AF-A0A849QLV2-F1
#
_entry.id   AF-A0A849QLV2-F1
#
_cell.length_a   1.000
_cell.length_b   1.000
_cell.length_c   1.000
_cell.angle_alpha   90.00
_cell.angle_beta   90.00
_cell.angle_gamma   90.00
#
_symmetry.space_group_name_H-M   'P 1'
#
loop_
_entity.id
_entity.type
_entity.pdbx_description
1 polymer ?
#
loop_
_entity_poly.entity_id
_entity_poly.type
_entity_poly.pdbx_seq_one_letter_code
_entity_poly.pdbx_strand_id
1 'polypeptide(L)'
;MESRVVFADSRLKEAFDKLKDTRTEDKNLYMWLNRAFDDLSNDPFCGIQIPKKQIPKIYIKKYGIDNLWKYNFPNAWRLIYSVARD
;
A
#
# COMPACT_ATOMS: atom_id res chain seq x y z
N MET A 1 -9.98 3.55 16.36
CA MET A 1 -9.45 4.70 15.60
C MET A 1 -9.47 4.27 14.17
N GLU A 2 -10.35 4.85 13.35
CA GLU A 2 -10.39 4.51 11.92
C GLU A 2 -9.27 5.27 11.20
N SER A 3 -8.43 4.55 10.48
CA SER A 3 -7.37 5.12 9.67
C SER A 3 -7.87 5.30 8.24
N ARG A 4 -7.55 6.45 7.62
CA ARG A 4 -7.92 6.71 6.23
C ARG A 4 -6.81 6.26 5.29
N VAL A 5 -7.14 5.39 4.34
CA VAL A 5 -6.21 5.01 3.27
C VAL A 5 -6.19 6.09 2.19
N VAL A 6 -4.99 6.53 1.82
CA VAL A 6 -4.76 7.53 0.77
C VAL A 6 -3.70 7.02 -0.21
N PHE A 7 -3.84 7.37 -1.49
CA PHE A 7 -2.85 7.05 -2.51
C PHE A 7 -1.74 8.10 -2.51
N ALA A 8 -0.49 7.64 -2.63
CA ALA A 8 0.69 8.52 -2.60
C ALA A 8 0.78 9.48 -3.81
N ASP A 9 0.21 9.10 -4.95
CA ASP A 9 0.13 9.94 -6.14
C ASP A 9 -1.07 9.59 -7.03
N SER A 10 -1.46 10.52 -7.90
CA SER A 10 -2.60 10.34 -8.82
C SER A 10 -2.40 9.20 -9.81
N ARG A 11 -1.16 8.97 -10.25
CA ARG A 11 -0.81 7.87 -11.17
C ARG A 11 -1.03 6.51 -10.50
N LEU A 12 -0.72 6.39 -9.22
CA LEU A 12 -0.99 5.18 -8.43
C LEU A 12 -2.49 4.89 -8.38
N LYS A 13 -3.32 5.93 -8.18
CA LYS A 13 -4.78 5.80 -8.20
C LYS A 13 -5.28 5.33 -9.57
N GLU A 14 -4.83 5.96 -10.65
CA GLU A 14 -5.20 5.56 -12.01
C GLU A 14 -4.77 4.11 -12.33
N ALA A 15 -3.59 3.69 -11.88
CA ALA A 15 -3.12 2.32 -12.05
C ALA A 15 -4.02 1.33 -11.30
N PHE A 16 -4.45 1.67 -10.08
CA PHE A 16 -5.39 0.87 -9.31
C PHE A 16 -6.76 0.78 -10.01
N ASP A 17 -7.29 1.89 -10.51
CA ASP A 17 -8.59 1.92 -11.18
C ASP A 17 -8.59 1.03 -12.44
N LYS A 18 -7.48 0.98 -13.19
CA LYS A 18 -7.31 0.10 -14.37
C LYS A 18 -7.34 -1.39 -14.03
N LEU A 19 -6.98 -1.80 -12.81
CA LEU A 19 -7.03 -3.21 -12.41
C LEU A 19 -8.47 -3.75 -12.41
N LYS A 20 -9.46 -2.87 -12.21
CA LYS A 20 -10.89 -3.26 -12.19
C LYS A 20 -11.37 -3.81 -13.54
N ASP A 21 -10.87 -3.25 -14.63
CA ASP A 21 -11.33 -3.54 -16.00
C ASP A 21 -10.47 -4.57 -16.76
N THR A 22 -9.46 -5.15 -16.11
CA THR A 22 -8.48 -6.04 -16.77
C THR A 22 -8.79 -7.54 -16.54
N ARG A 23 -7.92 -8.43 -17.07
CA ARG A 23 -7.95 -9.89 -17.03
C ARG A 23 -8.12 -10.47 -15.61
N THR A 24 -8.41 -11.77 -15.55
CA THR A 24 -8.77 -12.50 -14.33
C THR A 24 -7.76 -12.38 -13.18
N GLU A 25 -6.45 -12.34 -13.47
CA GLU A 25 -5.41 -12.20 -12.43
C GLU A 25 -5.40 -10.79 -11.81
N ASP A 26 -5.62 -9.75 -12.61
CA ASP A 26 -5.66 -8.36 -12.14
C ASP A 26 -6.90 -8.10 -11.27
N LYS A 27 -8.00 -8.80 -11.53
CA LYS A 27 -9.18 -8.78 -10.66
C LYS A 27 -8.91 -9.36 -9.27
N ASN A 28 -8.13 -10.43 -9.19
CA ASN A 28 -7.72 -10.99 -7.89
C ASN A 28 -6.84 -10.02 -7.12
N LEU A 29 -5.90 -9.36 -7.79
CA LEU A 29 -5.06 -8.33 -7.19
C LEU A 29 -5.91 -7.14 -6.69
N TYR A 30 -6.87 -6.68 -7.49
CA TYR A 30 -7.83 -5.64 -7.10
C TYR A 30 -8.61 -6.04 -5.84
N MET A 31 -9.11 -7.28 -5.77
CA MET A 31 -9.80 -7.78 -4.59
C MET A 31 -8.89 -7.83 -3.35
N TRP A 32 -7.64 -8.30 -3.50
CA TRP A 32 -6.68 -8.33 -2.39
C TRP A 32 -6.30 -6.93 -1.91
N LEU A 33 -6.16 -5.96 -2.82
CA LEU A 33 -5.88 -4.57 -2.47
C LEU A 33 -7.04 -3.93 -1.70
N ASN A 34 -8.29 -4.12 -2.14
CA ASN A 34 -9.45 -3.60 -1.39
C ASN A 34 -9.52 -4.20 0.01
N ARG A 35 -9.35 -5.52 0.14
CA ARG A 35 -9.27 -6.18 1.45
C ARG A 35 -8.14 -5.61 2.31
N ALA A 36 -6.97 -5.37 1.73
CA ALA A 36 -5.86 -4.75 2.44
C ALA A 36 -6.22 -3.33 2.90
N PHE A 37 -6.98 -2.56 2.12
CA PHE A 37 -7.42 -1.23 2.54
C PHE A 37 -8.36 -1.30 3.74
N ASP A 38 -9.29 -2.26 3.77
CA ASP A 38 -10.15 -2.50 4.92
C ASP A 38 -9.34 -2.91 6.15
N ASP A 39 -8.37 -3.82 5.99
CA ASP A 39 -7.46 -4.24 7.06
C ASP A 39 -6.66 -3.05 7.60
N LEU A 40 -6.10 -2.21 6.71
CA LEU A 40 -5.31 -1.03 7.06
C LEU A 40 -6.14 0.09 7.69
N SER A 41 -7.42 0.20 7.32
CA SER A 41 -8.34 1.15 7.94
C SER A 41 -8.68 0.76 9.37
N ASN A 42 -8.76 -0.53 9.66
CA ASN A 42 -8.98 -1.05 11.01
C ASN A 42 -7.70 -1.04 11.86
N ASP A 43 -6.58 -1.52 11.29
CA ASP A 43 -5.26 -1.55 11.92
C ASP A 43 -4.16 -1.21 10.90
N PRO A 44 -3.64 0.03 10.89
CA PRO A 44 -2.60 0.44 9.95
C PRO A 44 -1.26 -0.24 10.22
N PHE A 45 -1.06 -0.89 11.37
CA PHE A 45 0.17 -1.57 11.76
C PHE A 45 0.14 -3.08 11.54
N CYS A 46 -0.90 -3.61 10.87
CA CYS A 46 -1.05 -5.04 10.60
C CYS A 46 0.02 -5.63 9.66
N GLY A 47 0.77 -4.79 8.94
CA GLY A 47 1.86 -5.21 8.08
C GLY A 47 3.17 -5.52 8.80
N ILE A 48 4.20 -5.86 8.03
CA ILE A 48 5.57 -6.06 8.51
C ILE A 48 6.35 -4.75 8.36
N GLN A 49 6.85 -4.21 9.47
CA GLN A 49 7.67 -3.01 9.43
C GLN A 49 9.01 -3.27 8.71
N ILE A 50 9.37 -2.39 7.78
CA ILE A 50 10.66 -2.42 7.09
C ILE A 50 11.68 -1.61 7.92
N PRO A 51 12.87 -2.17 8.22
CA PRO A 51 13.91 -1.44 8.93
C PRO A 51 14.30 -0.14 8.21
N LYS A 52 14.45 0.97 8.95
CA LYS A 52 14.76 2.30 8.38
C LYS A 52 15.97 2.30 7.43
N LYS A 53 16.97 1.46 7.71
CA LYS A 53 18.18 1.29 6.88
C LYS A 53 17.90 0.72 5.48
N GLN A 54 16.79 0.01 5.30
CA GLN A 54 16.38 -0.60 4.03
C GLN A 54 15.42 0.29 3.23
N ILE A 55 14.97 1.42 3.79
CA ILE A 55 14.07 2.34 3.10
C ILE A 55 14.85 3.06 1.99
N PRO A 56 14.41 2.99 0.72
CA PRO A 56 15.05 3.70 -0.36
C PRO A 56 15.07 5.21 -0.12
N LYS A 57 16.24 5.84 -0.26
CA LYS A 57 16.41 7.30 -0.08
C LYS A 57 15.49 8.13 -1.00
N ILE A 58 15.11 7.58 -2.16
CA ILE A 58 14.19 8.22 -3.09
C ILE A 58 12.79 8.41 -2.48
N TYR A 59 12.31 7.46 -1.66
CA TYR A 59 10.99 7.59 -1.03
C TYR A 59 11.00 8.64 0.08
N ILE A 60 12.08 8.71 0.84
CA ILE A 60 12.29 9.77 1.84
C ILE A 60 12.27 11.15 1.16
N LYS A 61 12.98 11.30 0.03
CA LYS A 61 13.02 12.58 -0.71
C LYS A 61 11.71 12.93 -1.40
N LYS A 62 11.02 11.95 -2.00
CA LYS A 62 9.82 12.18 -2.81
C LYS A 62 8.57 12.34 -1.96
N TYR A 63 8.44 11.55 -0.90
CA TYR A 63 7.22 11.46 -0.09
C TYR A 63 7.42 11.96 1.36
N GLY A 64 8.64 12.28 1.78
CA GLY A 64 8.91 12.78 3.13
C GLY A 64 8.74 11.74 4.23
N ILE A 65 8.67 10.45 3.89
CA ILE A 65 8.38 9.36 4.83
C ILE A 65 9.66 8.82 5.48
N ASP A 66 9.58 8.46 6.76
CA ASP A 66 10.66 7.83 7.52
C ASP A 66 10.30 6.42 8.04
N ASN A 67 9.09 5.97 7.73
CA ASN A 67 8.52 4.68 8.07
C ASN A 67 7.98 3.98 6.81
N LEU A 68 8.12 2.66 6.77
CA LEU A 68 7.66 1.86 5.65
C LEU A 68 7.23 0.50 6.16
N TRP A 69 6.12 0.01 5.62
CA TRP A 69 5.48 -1.25 5.97
C TRP A 69 5.27 -2.07 4.71
N LYS A 70 5.28 -3.38 4.88
CA LYS A 70 5.02 -4.36 3.83
C LYS A 70 3.88 -5.27 4.24
N TYR A 71 2.85 -5.33 3.40
CA TYR A 71 1.80 -6.34 3.48
C TYR A 71 2.02 -7.37 2.37
N ASN A 72 2.11 -8.65 2.72
CA ASN A 72 2.33 -9.72 1.74
C ASN A 72 1.00 -10.25 1.21
N PHE A 73 0.94 -10.44 -0.10
CA PHE A 73 -0.17 -11.09 -0.78
C PHE A 73 0.26 -12.45 -1.35
N PRO A 74 -0.69 -13.28 -1.79
CA PRO A 74 -0.39 -14.47 -2.57
C PRO A 74 0.43 -14.15 -3.84
N ASN A 75 1.08 -15.16 -4.40
CA ASN A 75 1.86 -15.05 -5.64
C ASN A 75 3.00 -14.01 -5.58
N ALA A 76 3.63 -13.87 -4.40
CA ALA A 76 4.76 -12.97 -4.16
C ALA A 76 4.48 -11.46 -4.35
N TRP A 77 3.21 -11.07 -4.48
CA TRP A 77 2.79 -9.68 -4.48
C TRP A 77 2.99 -9.05 -3.09
N ARG A 78 3.35 -7.78 -3.06
CA ARG A 78 3.61 -7.03 -1.82
C ARG A 78 3.05 -5.62 -1.96
N LEU A 79 2.19 -5.21 -1.04
CA LEU A 79 1.83 -3.81 -0.86
C LEU A 79 2.85 -3.16 0.04
N ILE A 80 3.41 -2.05 -0.42
CA ILE A 80 4.30 -1.21 0.36
C ILE A 80 3.55 0.08 0.70
N TYR A 81 3.51 0.43 1.98
CA TYR A 81 2.77 1.60 2.45
C TYR A 81 3.48 2.27 3.63
N SER A 82 3.10 3.50 3.94
CA SER A 82 3.60 4.29 5.06
C SER A 82 2.43 4.79 5.90
N VAL A 83 2.63 4.95 7.20
CA VAL A 83 1.59 5.45 8.10
C VAL A 83 1.96 6.87 8.51
N ALA A 84 1.18 7.85 8.08
CA ALA A 84 1.35 9.24 8.49
C ALA A 84 0.24 9.63 9.47
N ARG A 85 0.53 10.60 10.34
CA ARG A 85 -0.47 11.25 11.17
C ARG A 85 -0.82 12.57 10.50
N ASP A 86 -2.12 12.84 10.34
CA ASP A 86 -2.65 14.16 9.98
C ASP A 86 -2.45 15.15 11.13
#